data_AF-A0AAN7DFT5-F1
#
_entry.id   AF-A0AAN7DFT5-F1
#
_cell.length_a   1.000
_cell.length_b   1.000
_cell.length_c   1.000
_cell.angle_alpha   90.00
_cell.angle_beta   90.00
_cell.angle_gamma   90.00
#
_symmetry.space_group_name_H-M   'P 1'
#
loop_
_entity.id
_entity.type
_entity.pdbx_description
1 polymer ?
#
loop_
_entity_poly.entity_id
_entity_poly.type
_entity_poly.pdbx_seq_one_letter_code
_entity_poly.pdbx_strand_id
1 'polypeptide(L)'
;MLDMANLDVGRNFSNHLSKQQWQTFYKNNMHYSARNLWYRMIHKQSSNKLAMSQLHLEHAESDRCELCYEVEDAKHLLISCVHKLDVWDSSFNEFLGYPKSADPHLIYKSITLFKLDRYFIYNLDIHITIFDLFATIMRIIWRNHYQQLYNHMPFDSIQTSRQIRTEVLKLSNLKQLSY
;
A
#
# COMPACT_ATOMS: atom_id res chain seq x y z
N MET A 1 -18.21 -23.52 15.37
CA MET A 1 -17.04 -23.02 16.12
C MET A 1 -15.81 -23.47 15.37
N LEU A 2 -15.28 -22.62 14.48
CA LEU A 2 -14.02 -22.93 13.80
C LEU A 2 -12.90 -22.81 14.83
N ASP A 3 -12.18 -23.92 14.98
CA ASP A 3 -11.08 -24.10 15.92
C ASP A 3 -9.99 -23.06 15.62
N MET A 4 -9.86 -22.06 16.50
CA MET A 4 -8.88 -20.97 16.39
C MET A 4 -7.43 -21.44 16.61
N ALA A 5 -7.22 -22.73 16.86
CA ALA A 5 -5.92 -23.32 17.19
C ALA A 5 -4.94 -23.46 16.00
N ASN A 6 -5.41 -23.30 14.75
CA ASN A 6 -4.56 -23.49 13.54
C ASN A 6 -4.31 -22.21 12.73
N LEU A 7 -4.59 -21.03 13.29
CA LEU A 7 -3.96 -19.82 12.76
C LEU A 7 -2.51 -19.83 13.25
N ASP A 8 -1.59 -20.28 12.40
CA ASP A 8 -0.16 -19.97 12.53
C ASP A 8 -0.04 -18.44 12.48
N VAL A 9 -0.22 -17.80 13.64
CA VAL A 9 -0.01 -16.37 13.84
C VAL A 9 1.49 -16.19 13.73
N GLY A 10 1.93 -16.06 12.48
CA GLY A 10 3.30 -16.21 12.03
C GLY A 10 4.29 -15.48 12.91
N ARG A 11 4.97 -16.25 13.77
CA ARG A 11 6.31 -15.91 14.27
C ARG A 11 7.38 -16.09 13.19
N ASN A 12 6.98 -16.36 11.96
CA ASN A 12 7.86 -16.51 10.82
C ASN A 12 8.17 -15.12 10.26
N PHE A 13 9.21 -14.46 10.79
CA PHE A 13 9.80 -13.31 10.12
C PHE A 13 10.05 -13.67 8.65
N SER A 14 9.62 -12.81 7.73
CA SER A 14 9.97 -13.01 6.33
C SER A 14 11.50 -13.05 6.21
N ASN A 15 12.04 -14.19 5.76
CA ASN A 15 13.49 -14.37 5.54
C ASN A 15 14.05 -13.44 4.45
N HIS A 16 13.17 -12.68 3.77
CA HIS A 16 13.55 -11.72 2.74
C HIS A 16 14.03 -10.37 3.30
N LEU A 17 13.80 -10.10 4.59
CA LEU A 17 14.19 -8.85 5.25
C LEU A 17 15.26 -9.11 6.31
N SER A 18 16.29 -8.26 6.31
CA SER A 18 17.30 -8.29 7.36
C SER A 18 16.75 -7.79 8.69
N LYS A 19 17.42 -8.14 9.80
CA LYS A 19 17.09 -7.64 11.15
C LYS A 19 17.06 -6.11 11.19
N GLN A 20 17.98 -5.45 10.48
CA GLN A 20 18.02 -3.99 10.41
C GLN A 20 16.82 -3.42 9.67
N GLN A 21 16.38 -4.04 8.57
CA GLN A 21 15.19 -3.60 7.83
C GLN A 21 13.94 -3.74 8.70
N TRP A 22 13.80 -4.83 9.45
CA TRP A 22 12.71 -4.99 10.42
C TRP A 22 12.74 -3.92 11.52
N GLN A 23 13.92 -3.64 12.08
CA GLN A 23 14.05 -2.56 13.07
C GLN A 23 13.63 -1.21 12.50
N THR A 24 14.04 -0.89 11.27
CA THR A 24 13.62 0.34 10.59
C THR A 24 12.11 0.34 10.34
N PHE A 25 11.52 -0.77 9.91
CA PHE A 25 10.08 -0.91 9.69
C PHE A 25 9.26 -0.60 10.96
N TYR A 26 9.66 -1.17 12.10
CA TYR A 26 8.96 -0.95 13.37
C TYR A 26 9.20 0.44 13.96
N LYS A 27 10.40 1.02 13.77
CA LYS A 27 10.72 2.38 14.24
C LYS A 27 10.11 3.48 13.38
N ASN A 28 9.80 3.20 12.11
CA ASN A 28 9.20 4.19 11.23
C ASN A 28 7.82 4.59 11.75
N ASN A 29 7.59 5.90 11.89
CA ASN A 29 6.32 6.45 12.34
C ASN A 29 5.29 6.43 11.19
N MET A 30 4.69 5.26 10.97
CA MET A 30 3.63 5.04 10.01
C MET A 30 2.27 4.89 10.71
N HIS A 31 1.20 5.32 10.04
CA HIS A 31 -0.16 5.03 10.48
C HIS A 31 -0.37 3.51 10.63
N TYR A 32 -1.06 3.08 11.69
CA TYR A 32 -1.19 1.66 12.03
C TYR A 32 -1.76 0.81 10.88
N SER A 33 -2.75 1.33 10.16
CA SER A 33 -3.37 0.61 9.04
C SER A 33 -2.42 0.44 7.87
N ALA A 34 -1.58 1.44 7.59
CA ALA A 34 -0.55 1.35 6.56
C ALA A 34 0.53 0.34 6.96
N ARG A 35 0.97 0.35 8.23
CA ARG A 35 1.92 -0.63 8.77
C ARG A 35 1.39 -2.06 8.64
N ASN A 36 0.15 -2.32 9.07
CA ASN A 36 -0.46 -3.64 8.96
C ASN A 36 -0.59 -4.10 7.49
N LEU A 37 -0.98 -3.20 6.59
CA LEU A 37 -1.07 -3.49 5.17
C LEU A 37 0.29 -3.88 4.57
N TRP A 38 1.33 -3.09 4.85
CA TRP A 38 2.68 -3.33 4.37
C TRP A 38 3.27 -4.62 4.95
N TYR A 39 3.06 -4.87 6.25
CA TYR A 39 3.41 -6.13 6.90
C TYR A 39 2.77 -7.32 6.17
N ARG A 40 1.46 -7.26 5.91
CA ARG A 40 0.77 -8.34 5.18
C ARG A 40 1.32 -8.55 3.77
N MET A 41 1.71 -7.49 3.06
CA MET A 41 2.37 -7.64 1.76
C MET A 41 3.71 -8.36 1.85
N ILE A 42 4.54 -7.99 2.83
CA ILE A 42 5.85 -8.64 3.07
C ILE A 42 5.69 -10.14 3.33
N HIS A 43 4.62 -10.54 4.02
CA HIS A 43 4.33 -11.94 4.36
C HIS A 43 3.46 -12.65 3.32
N LYS A 44 3.10 -12.00 2.19
CA LYS A 44 2.17 -12.54 1.17
C LYS A 44 0.79 -12.92 1.76
N GLN A 45 0.34 -12.18 2.76
CA GLN A 45 -0.91 -12.36 3.49
C GLN A 45 -1.90 -11.20 3.27
N SER A 46 -1.84 -10.57 2.09
CA SER A 46 -2.76 -9.51 1.69
C SER A 46 -4.16 -10.09 1.47
N SER A 47 -5.20 -9.40 1.94
CA SER A 47 -6.60 -9.82 1.80
C SER A 47 -7.18 -9.58 0.38
N ASN A 48 -6.42 -9.88 -0.66
CA ASN A 48 -6.84 -9.68 -2.07
C ASN A 48 -7.89 -10.71 -2.51
N LYS A 49 -8.65 -10.41 -3.58
CA LYS A 49 -9.69 -11.31 -4.07
C LYS A 49 -9.18 -12.69 -4.46
N LEU A 50 -7.98 -12.83 -5.02
CA LEU A 50 -7.40 -14.14 -5.32
C LEU A 50 -7.26 -15.00 -4.06
N ALA A 51 -6.70 -14.46 -2.99
CA ALA A 51 -6.57 -15.15 -1.71
C ALA A 51 -7.94 -15.47 -1.09
N MET A 52 -8.90 -14.55 -1.17
CA MET A 52 -10.25 -14.77 -0.65
C MET A 52 -11.00 -15.86 -1.41
N SER A 53 -10.85 -15.90 -2.74
CA SER A 53 -11.46 -16.92 -3.60
C SER A 53 -10.87 -18.31 -3.36
N GLN A 54 -9.54 -18.40 -3.19
CA GLN A 54 -8.84 -19.65 -2.83
C GLN A 54 -9.25 -20.19 -1.46
N LEU A 55 -9.68 -19.33 -0.54
CA LEU A 55 -10.19 -19.70 0.79
C LEU A 55 -11.70 -19.98 0.80
N HIS A 56 -12.38 -19.90 -0.36
CA HIS A 56 -13.83 -20.09 -0.49
C HIS A 56 -14.65 -19.24 0.50
N LEU A 57 -14.24 -17.99 0.73
CA LEU A 57 -14.99 -17.07 1.58
C LEU A 57 -16.33 -16.74 0.91
N GLU A 58 -17.43 -16.70 1.67
CA GLU A 58 -18.80 -16.53 1.16
C GLU A 58 -19.01 -15.29 0.27
N HIS A 59 -18.18 -14.27 0.41
CA HIS A 59 -18.27 -13.01 -0.34
C HIS A 59 -17.21 -12.89 -1.45
N ALA A 60 -16.49 -13.98 -1.75
CA ALA A 60 -15.42 -14.03 -2.74
C ALA A 60 -15.88 -14.77 -4.00
N GLU A 61 -16.91 -14.24 -4.66
CA GLU A 61 -17.50 -14.82 -5.87
C GLU A 61 -16.51 -14.92 -7.05
N SER A 62 -15.44 -14.11 -7.03
CA SER A 62 -14.47 -14.01 -8.11
C SER A 62 -13.09 -13.56 -7.59
N ASP A 63 -12.03 -14.04 -8.24
CA ASP A 63 -10.66 -13.56 -8.05
C ASP A 63 -10.35 -12.28 -8.85
N ARG A 64 -11.33 -11.73 -9.58
CA ARG A 64 -11.15 -10.61 -10.50
C ARG A 64 -11.36 -9.25 -9.85
N CYS A 65 -10.45 -8.34 -10.17
CA CYS A 65 -10.53 -6.93 -9.84
C CYS A 65 -11.78 -6.30 -10.48
N GLU A 66 -12.61 -5.62 -9.69
CA GLU A 66 -13.82 -4.96 -10.20
C GLU A 66 -13.55 -3.78 -11.14
N LEU A 67 -12.33 -3.26 -11.13
CA LEU A 67 -11.98 -2.06 -11.90
C LEU A 67 -11.54 -2.36 -13.33
N CYS A 68 -10.91 -3.52 -13.54
CA CYS A 68 -10.29 -3.87 -14.83
C CYS A 68 -10.39 -5.35 -15.19
N TYR A 69 -11.01 -6.17 -14.35
CA TYR A 69 -11.31 -7.58 -14.58
C TYR A 69 -10.10 -8.54 -14.71
N GLU A 70 -8.90 -8.04 -14.42
CA GLU A 70 -7.70 -8.87 -14.24
C GLU A 70 -7.70 -9.59 -12.88
N VAL A 71 -6.89 -10.65 -12.75
CA VAL A 71 -6.73 -11.38 -11.47
C VAL A 71 -6.15 -10.44 -10.42
N GLU A 72 -6.82 -10.34 -9.28
CA GLU A 72 -6.40 -9.47 -8.18
C GLU A 72 -5.54 -10.24 -7.17
N ASP A 73 -4.25 -10.29 -7.44
CA ASP A 73 -3.23 -10.65 -6.45
C ASP A 73 -2.82 -9.44 -5.57
N ALA A 74 -1.87 -9.62 -4.65
CA ALA A 74 -1.41 -8.53 -3.78
C ALA A 74 -0.81 -7.33 -4.52
N LYS A 75 -0.13 -7.57 -5.65
CA LYS A 75 0.45 -6.52 -6.49
C LYS A 75 -0.67 -5.76 -7.21
N HIS A 76 -1.67 -6.47 -7.73
CA HIS A 76 -2.79 -5.90 -8.44
C HIS A 76 -3.77 -5.16 -7.51
N LEU A 77 -3.94 -5.64 -6.28
CA LEU A 77 -4.76 -4.99 -5.25
C LEU A 77 -4.30 -3.55 -4.97
N LEU A 78 -3.00 -3.26 -5.03
CA LEU A 78 -2.47 -1.96 -4.59
C LEU A 78 -1.70 -1.18 -5.66
N ILE A 79 -1.25 -1.83 -6.74
CA ILE A 79 -0.24 -1.24 -7.63
C ILE A 79 -0.60 -1.47 -9.10
N SER A 80 -0.64 -2.71 -9.58
CA SER A 80 -0.61 -2.99 -11.03
C SER A 80 -1.96 -2.93 -11.74
N CYS A 81 -3.05 -2.67 -11.02
CA CYS A 81 -4.32 -2.31 -11.66
C CYS A 81 -4.16 -0.95 -12.34
N VAL A 82 -4.62 -0.78 -13.59
CA VAL A 82 -4.46 0.46 -14.36
C VAL A 82 -4.91 1.70 -13.58
N HIS A 83 -6.08 1.65 -12.95
CA HIS A 83 -6.62 2.76 -12.15
C HIS A 83 -5.77 3.06 -10.91
N LYS A 84 -5.21 2.02 -10.28
CA LYS A 84 -4.34 2.18 -9.11
C LYS A 84 -2.96 2.69 -9.53
N LEU A 85 -2.50 2.30 -10.73
CA LEU A 85 -1.25 2.76 -11.31
C LEU A 85 -1.32 4.25 -11.65
N ASP A 86 -2.46 4.75 -12.16
CA ASP A 86 -2.68 6.19 -12.39
C ASP A 86 -2.50 7.01 -11.11
N VAL A 87 -2.90 6.46 -9.95
CA VAL A 87 -2.72 7.09 -8.63
C VAL A 87 -1.23 7.13 -8.25
N TRP A 88 -0.50 6.04 -8.50
CA TRP A 88 0.94 5.99 -8.29
C TRP A 88 1.68 6.97 -9.19
N ASP A 89 1.36 7.01 -10.49
CA ASP A 89 1.93 7.95 -11.46
C ASP A 89 1.66 9.40 -11.07
N SER A 90 0.42 9.72 -10.71
CA SER A 90 0.05 11.05 -10.23
C SER A 90 0.86 11.46 -9.00
N SER A 91 0.99 10.55 -8.03
CA SER A 91 1.73 10.80 -6.78
C SER A 91 3.24 10.93 -7.03
N PHE A 92 3.80 10.13 -7.93
CA PHE A 92 5.23 10.19 -8.28
C PHE A 92 5.55 11.48 -9.02
N ASN A 93 4.69 11.86 -9.96
CA ASN A 93 4.85 13.11 -10.70
C ASN A 93 4.77 14.32 -9.77
N GLU A 94 3.85 14.33 -8.80
CA GLU A 94 3.69 15.42 -7.85
C GLU A 94 4.82 15.50 -6.81
N PHE A 95 5.15 14.38 -6.15
CA PHE A 95 5.99 14.41 -4.94
C PHE A 95 7.46 14.02 -5.16
N LEU A 96 7.77 13.21 -6.16
CA LEU A 96 9.14 12.70 -6.34
C LEU A 96 9.95 13.53 -7.33
N GLY A 97 11.24 13.69 -7.08
CA GLY A 97 12.20 14.19 -8.07
C GLY A 97 12.58 13.09 -9.06
N TYR A 98 12.65 11.86 -8.56
CA TYR A 98 12.90 10.65 -9.34
C TYR A 98 12.43 9.40 -8.57
N PRO A 99 11.88 8.37 -9.25
CA PRO A 99 11.35 8.39 -10.62
C PRO A 99 10.05 9.18 -10.73
N LYS A 100 9.74 9.67 -11.94
CA LYS A 100 8.49 10.41 -12.24
C LYS A 100 7.35 9.53 -12.77
N SER A 101 7.65 8.29 -13.14
CA SER A 101 6.66 7.29 -13.56
C SER A 101 6.72 6.05 -12.65
N ALA A 102 5.57 5.44 -12.48
CA ALA A 102 5.36 4.27 -11.66
C ALA A 102 5.61 2.99 -12.46
N ASP A 103 6.65 2.26 -12.08
CA ASP A 103 6.83 0.87 -12.52
C ASP A 103 6.20 -0.06 -11.48
N PRO A 104 5.12 -0.79 -11.81
CA PRO A 104 4.41 -1.61 -10.83
C PRO A 104 5.25 -2.76 -10.28
N HIS A 105 6.16 -3.33 -11.07
CA HIS A 105 7.05 -4.40 -10.63
C HIS A 105 8.11 -3.88 -9.66
N LEU A 106 8.71 -2.73 -9.96
CA LEU A 106 9.69 -2.10 -9.08
C LEU A 106 9.06 -1.60 -7.79
N ILE A 107 7.87 -1.00 -7.84
CA ILE A 107 7.13 -0.57 -6.64
C ILE A 107 6.85 -1.78 -5.75
N TYR A 108 6.29 -2.85 -6.31
CA TYR A 108 5.97 -4.05 -5.53
C TYR A 108 7.23 -4.68 -4.90
N LYS A 109 8.32 -4.79 -5.67
CA LYS A 109 9.61 -5.28 -5.17
C LYS A 109 10.16 -4.39 -4.05
N SER A 110 10.06 -3.07 -4.20
CA SER A 110 10.58 -2.10 -3.22
C SER A 110 9.77 -2.15 -1.91
N ILE A 111 8.46 -2.33 -2.00
CA ILE A 111 7.57 -2.54 -0.84
C ILE A 111 7.89 -3.86 -0.14
N THR A 112 7.91 -4.97 -0.88
CA THR A 112 8.11 -6.32 -0.30
C THR A 112 9.51 -6.54 0.27
N LEU A 113 10.54 -5.86 -0.27
CA LEU A 113 11.90 -5.86 0.26
C LEU A 113 12.17 -4.71 1.23
N PHE A 114 11.18 -3.87 1.54
CA PHE A 114 11.33 -2.66 2.36
C PHE A 114 12.59 -1.83 2.00
N LYS A 115 12.76 -1.57 0.70
CA LYS A 115 13.93 -0.89 0.13
C LYS A 115 13.48 0.22 -0.80
N LEU A 116 13.46 1.46 -0.27
CA LEU A 116 12.96 2.66 -0.96
C LEU A 116 14.05 3.70 -1.27
N ASP A 117 15.31 3.30 -1.23
CA ASP A 117 16.50 4.14 -1.46
C ASP A 117 16.55 4.84 -2.82
N ARG A 118 15.81 4.34 -3.80
CA ARG A 118 15.76 4.87 -5.17
C ARG A 118 14.77 6.01 -5.39
N TYR A 119 13.91 6.29 -4.42
CA TYR A 119 12.84 7.27 -4.57
C TYR A 119 13.19 8.53 -3.78
N PHE A 120 13.23 9.67 -4.46
CA PHE A 120 13.67 10.93 -3.90
C PHE A 120 12.54 11.94 -3.92
N ILE A 121 12.26 12.61 -2.81
CA ILE A 121 11.26 13.68 -2.75
C ILE A 121 11.85 14.94 -3.38
N TYR A 122 11.10 15.59 -4.29
CA TYR A 122 11.56 16.76 -5.04
C TYR A 122 11.50 18.06 -4.21
N ASN A 123 10.53 18.16 -3.31
CA ASN A 123 10.16 19.43 -2.69
C ASN A 123 10.76 19.57 -1.29
N LEU A 124 11.64 20.55 -1.12
CA LEU A 124 12.30 20.87 0.15
C LEU A 124 11.34 21.38 1.23
N ASP A 125 10.19 21.92 0.83
CA ASP A 125 9.15 22.42 1.75
C ASP A 125 8.24 21.27 2.24
N ILE A 126 8.40 20.05 1.72
CA ILE A 126 7.66 18.89 2.19
C ILE A 126 8.50 18.11 3.20
N HIS A 127 8.08 18.14 4.46
CA HIS A 127 8.73 17.52 5.60
C HIS A 127 8.22 16.10 5.87
N ILE A 128 8.26 15.23 4.85
CA ILE A 128 7.94 13.80 4.99
C ILE A 128 9.10 12.92 4.53
N THR A 129 9.12 11.68 4.99
CA THR A 129 10.00 10.63 4.48
C THR A 129 9.35 9.91 3.31
N ILE A 130 10.15 9.19 2.52
CA ILE A 130 9.61 8.35 1.44
C ILE A 130 8.67 7.25 1.97
N PHE A 131 8.91 6.75 3.18
CA PHE A 131 8.06 5.78 3.83
C PHE A 131 6.68 6.35 4.13
N ASP A 132 6.59 7.62 4.54
CA ASP A 132 5.31 8.30 4.78
C ASP A 132 4.49 8.38 3.48
N LEU A 133 5.15 8.72 2.37
CA LEU A 133 4.50 8.82 1.07
C LEU A 133 3.94 7.46 0.63
N PHE A 134 4.78 6.42 0.62
CA PHE A 134 4.36 5.06 0.24
C PHE A 134 3.26 4.53 1.14
N ALA A 135 3.40 4.70 2.46
CA ALA A 135 2.39 4.30 3.44
C ALA A 135 1.06 5.01 3.19
N THR A 136 1.10 6.31 2.85
CA THR A 136 -0.10 7.11 2.57
C THR A 136 -0.80 6.66 1.29
N ILE A 137 -0.05 6.49 0.20
CA ILE A 137 -0.59 6.01 -1.09
C ILE A 137 -1.25 4.65 -0.90
N MET A 138 -0.52 3.67 -0.34
CA MET A 138 -1.03 2.32 -0.12
C MET A 138 -2.29 2.31 0.74
N ARG A 139 -2.29 3.08 1.84
CA ARG A 139 -3.44 3.15 2.75
C ARG A 139 -4.68 3.71 2.07
N ILE A 140 -4.54 4.75 1.25
CA ILE A 140 -5.67 5.42 0.61
C ILE A 140 -6.21 4.58 -0.55
N ILE A 141 -5.34 3.98 -1.37
CA ILE A 141 -5.75 3.01 -2.39
C ILE A 141 -6.51 1.85 -1.75
N TRP A 142 -5.95 1.26 -0.69
CA TRP A 142 -6.58 0.16 0.04
C TRP A 142 -7.95 0.56 0.57
N ARG A 143 -8.04 1.70 1.25
CA ARG A 143 -9.31 2.21 1.80
C ARG A 143 -10.37 2.36 0.71
N ASN A 144 -10.04 3.03 -0.40
CA ASN A 144 -11.01 3.32 -1.45
C ASN A 144 -11.40 2.04 -2.20
N HIS A 145 -10.47 1.11 -2.40
CA HIS A 145 -10.75 -0.21 -2.97
C HIS A 145 -11.79 -0.99 -2.13
N TYR A 146 -11.61 -1.06 -0.81
CA TYR A 146 -12.59 -1.76 0.04
C TYR A 146 -13.88 -0.97 0.28
N GLN A 147 -13.87 0.36 0.13
CA GLN A 147 -15.12 1.13 0.07
C GLN A 147 -15.92 0.79 -1.19
N GLN A 148 -15.27 0.51 -2.31
CA GLN A 148 -15.96 -0.01 -3.48
C GLN A 148 -16.52 -1.41 -3.22
N LEU A 149 -15.68 -2.33 -2.74
CA LEU A 149 -16.05 -3.72 -2.56
C LEU A 149 -17.24 -3.88 -1.59
N TYR A 150 -17.23 -3.15 -0.46
CA TYR A 150 -18.22 -3.34 0.60
C TYR A 150 -19.33 -2.30 0.64
N ASN A 151 -19.07 -1.07 0.16
CA ASN A 151 -20.04 0.02 0.23
C ASN A 151 -20.47 0.52 -1.16
N HIS A 152 -20.05 -0.15 -2.25
CA HIS A 152 -20.34 0.21 -3.64
C HIS A 152 -19.99 1.66 -4.00
N MET A 153 -19.02 2.25 -3.30
CA MET A 153 -18.50 3.59 -3.61
C MET A 153 -17.47 3.47 -4.75
N PRO A 154 -17.69 4.07 -5.93
CA PRO A 154 -16.79 3.90 -7.06
C PRO A 154 -15.36 4.34 -6.73
N PHE A 155 -14.38 3.54 -7.12
CA PHE A 155 -12.98 3.95 -7.08
C PHE A 155 -12.72 4.99 -8.17
N ASP A 156 -12.30 6.18 -7.75
CA ASP A 156 -11.91 7.29 -8.64
C ASP A 156 -10.43 7.62 -8.39
N SER A 157 -9.59 7.42 -9.40
CA SER A 157 -8.15 7.66 -9.33
C SER A 157 -7.82 9.13 -9.06
N ILE A 158 -8.57 10.08 -9.63
CA ILE A 158 -8.35 11.52 -9.44
C ILE A 158 -8.68 11.91 -8.00
N GLN A 159 -9.83 11.45 -7.50
CA GLN A 159 -10.22 11.72 -6.12
C GLN A 159 -9.27 11.06 -5.12
N THR A 160 -8.82 9.85 -5.41
CA THR A 160 -7.82 9.12 -4.61
C THR A 160 -6.50 9.90 -4.55
N SER A 161 -6.00 10.40 -5.69
CA SER A 161 -4.80 11.25 -5.75
C SER A 161 -4.95 12.55 -4.94
N ARG A 162 -6.13 13.20 -4.99
CA ARG A 162 -6.41 14.40 -4.19
C ARG A 162 -6.40 14.13 -2.67
N GLN A 163 -6.92 12.98 -2.25
CA GLN A 163 -6.88 12.55 -0.85
C GLN A 163 -5.44 12.29 -0.40
N ILE A 164 -4.63 11.64 -1.23
CA ILE A 164 -3.20 11.42 -0.97
C ILE A 164 -2.49 12.75 -0.78
N ARG A 165 -2.69 13.70 -1.71
CA ARG A 165 -2.11 15.04 -1.62
C ARG A 165 -2.48 15.73 -0.31
N THR A 166 -3.76 15.75 0.04
CA THR A 166 -4.24 16.37 1.27
C THR A 166 -3.59 15.77 2.51
N GLU A 167 -3.51 14.44 2.58
CA GLU A 167 -2.93 13.74 3.72
C GLU A 167 -1.41 13.91 3.79
N VAL A 168 -0.70 13.90 2.66
CA VAL A 168 0.74 14.18 2.60
C VAL A 168 1.06 15.58 3.11
N LEU A 169 0.33 16.61 2.66
CA LEU A 169 0.55 17.98 3.12
C LEU A 169 0.22 18.14 4.60
N LYS A 170 -0.86 17.50 5.08
CA LYS A 170 -1.19 17.47 6.51
C LYS A 170 -0.08 16.83 7.34
N LEU A 171 0.47 15.70 6.90
CA LEU A 171 1.58 15.02 7.57
C LEU A 171 2.85 15.88 7.57
N SER A 172 3.15 16.55 6.46
CA SER A 172 4.26 17.50 6.36
C SER A 172 4.16 18.60 7.41
N ASN A 173 3.00 19.26 7.50
CA ASN A 173 2.76 20.34 8.45
C ASN A 173 2.89 19.86 9.91
N LEU A 174 2.37 18.67 10.23
CA LEU A 174 2.49 18.10 11.58
C LEU A 174 3.94 17.82 11.96
N LYS A 175 4.76 17.36 11.01
CA LYS A 175 6.19 17.09 11.27
C LYS A 175 7.02 18.37 11.35
N GLN A 176 6.66 19.41 10.60
CA GLN A 176 7.29 20.72 10.73
C GLN A 176 7.15 21.29 12.14
N LEU A 177 5.97 21.12 12.77
CA LEU A 177 5.69 21.59 14.13
C LEU A 177 6.33 20.75 15.25
N SER A 178 6.94 19.60 14.91
CA SER A 178 7.55 18.70 15.88
C SER A 178 9.06 18.94 16.10
N TYR A 179 9.61 19.97 15.45
CA TYR A 179 10.95 20.52 15.63
C TYR A 179 10.87 21.95 16.15
#